data_AF-A0A0D3KQK6-F1
#
_entry.id   AF-A0A0D3KQK6-F1
#
_cell.length_a   1.000
_cell.length_b   1.000
_cell.length_c   1.000
_cell.angle_alpha   90.00
_cell.angle_beta   90.00
_cell.angle_gamma   90.00
#
_symmetry.space_group_name_H-M   'P 1'
#
loop_
_entity.id
_entity.type
_entity.pdbx_description
1 polymer ?
#
loop_
_entity_poly.entity_id
_entity_poly.type
_entity_poly.pdbx_seq_one_letter_code
_entity_poly.pdbx_strand_id
1 'polypeptide(L)'
;MPLHTSREQDFLSPGLRQLHAPFRAVDITAESAADFQQLSIFTELQDAHSTLLDDYDYVARTYEKYDRARREAVRFIAVSQYQAGAFLNAALARGAPTCSARGGKVQDPLGDAASNIGRLGHCGRHNSLLAALAKVMRSVWGMLVEVEPRDHLGYSNDYRPDVSVAGAGRSRSRLVGDVKFKDSLSSNPEDVGQRGAFVGLGNTEPGTSADVFGLEQRGAVGDGDFRPSDGGGYVAYKKADYAHALSRSDTDVQMYLFETFGGWCNAVKRLFYQMKDKVRNKLSKRQHEDEASWSTQSWLSLQAQRMSVALQLAAAEEIATELRLAAASEDAAVA
;
A
#
# COMPACT_ATOMS: atom_id res chain seq x y z
N MET A 1 51.32 -3.94 -29.00
CA MET A 1 50.92 -3.81 -27.57
C MET A 1 49.49 -3.33 -27.52
N PRO A 2 48.57 -4.06 -26.86
CA PRO A 2 47.15 -3.71 -26.83
C PRO A 2 46.89 -2.63 -25.75
N LEU A 3 46.03 -1.66 -26.07
CA LEU A 3 45.43 -0.74 -25.11
C LEU A 3 44.08 -1.32 -24.67
N HIS A 4 43.97 -1.63 -23.38
CA HIS A 4 42.74 -2.09 -22.72
C HIS A 4 41.68 -0.98 -22.71
N THR A 5 40.59 -1.15 -23.46
CA THR A 5 39.34 -0.39 -23.33
C THR A 5 38.28 -1.28 -22.67
N SER A 6 38.19 -1.21 -21.35
CA SER A 6 37.20 -2.01 -20.59
C SER A 6 36.67 -1.22 -19.39
N ARG A 7 36.04 -0.07 -19.64
CA ARG A 7 35.38 0.71 -18.58
C ARG A 7 34.14 1.55 -18.96
N GLU A 8 33.49 1.29 -20.08
CA GLU A 8 32.24 2.01 -20.45
C GLU A 8 30.96 1.15 -20.50
N GLN A 9 31.02 -0.17 -20.28
CA GLN A 9 29.86 -1.04 -20.53
C GLN A 9 28.89 -1.23 -19.36
N ASP A 10 29.13 -0.64 -18.19
CA ASP A 10 28.33 -0.94 -16.99
C ASP A 10 27.13 -0.02 -16.74
N PHE A 11 26.91 1.02 -17.55
CA PHE A 11 25.83 1.99 -17.34
C PHE A 11 24.51 1.70 -18.07
N LEU A 12 24.43 0.67 -18.91
CA LEU A 12 23.20 0.33 -19.64
C LEU A 12 22.39 -0.74 -18.92
N SER A 13 21.08 -0.51 -18.77
CA SER A 13 20.14 -1.47 -18.20
C SER A 13 20.11 -2.78 -19.02
N PRO A 14 19.73 -3.93 -18.42
CA PRO A 14 19.78 -5.22 -19.10
C PRO A 14 19.04 -5.28 -20.44
N GLY A 15 17.92 -4.56 -20.57
CA GLY A 15 17.16 -4.47 -21.83
C GLY A 15 17.87 -3.65 -22.92
N LEU A 16 18.56 -2.58 -22.56
CA LEU A 16 19.38 -1.79 -23.49
C LEU A 16 20.60 -2.58 -23.98
N ARG A 17 21.18 -3.45 -23.14
CA ARG A 17 22.29 -4.32 -23.56
C ARG A 17 21.88 -5.33 -24.65
N GLN A 18 20.64 -5.82 -24.63
CA GLN A 18 20.12 -6.73 -25.65
C GLN A 18 19.89 -6.02 -27.00
N LEU A 19 19.33 -4.81 -26.99
CA LEU A 19 19.11 -4.01 -28.21
C LEU A 19 20.42 -3.62 -28.92
N HIS A 20 21.52 -3.44 -28.20
CA HIS A 20 22.80 -3.07 -28.81
C HIS A 20 23.67 -4.25 -29.25
N ALA A 21 23.27 -5.49 -28.97
CA ALA A 21 24.05 -6.68 -29.31
C ALA A 21 24.28 -6.91 -30.81
N PRO A 22 23.30 -6.69 -31.72
CA PRO A 22 23.48 -6.91 -33.16
C PRO A 22 24.55 -6.00 -33.79
N PHE A 23 24.72 -4.79 -33.27
CA PHE A 23 25.70 -3.82 -33.76
C PHE A 23 27.14 -4.10 -33.32
N ARG A 24 27.36 -4.98 -32.32
CA ARG A 24 28.71 -5.35 -31.87
C ARG A 24 29.45 -6.24 -32.87
N ALA A 25 28.73 -6.92 -33.76
CA ALA A 25 29.29 -7.84 -34.74
C ALA A 25 29.65 -7.17 -36.07
N VAL A 26 29.26 -5.90 -36.28
CA VAL A 26 29.53 -5.14 -37.51
C VAL A 26 30.95 -4.59 -37.45
N ASP A 27 31.85 -5.12 -38.28
CA ASP A 27 33.23 -4.63 -38.39
C ASP A 27 33.32 -3.43 -39.35
N ILE A 28 33.21 -2.23 -38.79
CA ILE A 28 33.32 -0.95 -39.50
C ILE A 28 34.74 -0.60 -39.96
N THR A 29 35.75 -1.44 -39.68
CA THR A 29 37.16 -1.15 -40.01
C THR A 29 37.67 -1.88 -41.25
N ALA A 30 36.90 -2.85 -41.75
CA ALA A 30 37.24 -3.62 -42.92
C ALA A 30 36.39 -3.20 -44.12
N GLU A 31 36.78 -2.15 -44.85
CA GLU A 31 36.65 -2.04 -46.33
C GLU A 31 37.02 -0.62 -46.83
N SER A 32 37.78 -0.57 -47.93
CA SER A 32 38.31 0.65 -48.55
C SER A 32 37.28 1.36 -49.43
N ALA A 33 37.35 2.70 -49.43
CA ALA A 33 36.36 3.65 -49.94
C ALA A 33 36.12 3.69 -51.47
N ALA A 34 35.67 2.59 -52.09
CA ALA A 34 35.11 2.64 -53.45
C ALA A 34 33.84 1.79 -53.53
N ASP A 35 32.74 2.42 -53.98
CA ASP A 35 31.42 1.85 -54.25
C ASP A 35 30.51 1.57 -53.04
N PHE A 36 30.15 2.65 -52.35
CA PHE A 36 29.25 2.74 -51.19
C PHE A 36 27.88 2.03 -51.27
N GLN A 37 27.42 1.56 -52.43
CA GLN A 37 26.11 0.90 -52.58
C GLN A 37 26.18 -0.62 -52.79
N GLN A 38 27.38 -1.23 -52.84
CA GLN A 38 27.54 -2.68 -52.98
C GLN A 38 28.33 -3.34 -51.83
N LEU A 39 28.68 -2.56 -50.79
CA LEU A 39 29.48 -3.05 -49.67
C LEU A 39 28.65 -3.99 -48.77
N SER A 40 29.24 -5.14 -48.44
CA SER A 40 28.65 -6.19 -47.58
C SER A 40 28.14 -5.61 -46.25
N ILE A 41 28.84 -4.58 -45.75
CA ILE A 41 28.51 -3.87 -44.52
C ILE A 41 27.14 -3.17 -44.56
N PHE A 42 26.66 -2.72 -45.72
CA PHE A 42 25.32 -2.11 -45.83
C PHE A 42 24.23 -3.17 -45.73
N THR A 43 24.44 -4.35 -46.33
CA THR A 43 23.51 -5.48 -46.18
C THR A 43 23.50 -5.97 -44.73
N GLU A 44 24.68 -6.11 -44.10
CA GLU A 44 24.78 -6.49 -42.68
C GLU A 44 24.14 -5.46 -41.75
N LEU A 45 24.31 -4.15 -42.02
CA LEU A 45 23.64 -3.08 -41.26
C LEU A 45 22.13 -3.12 -41.46
N GLN A 46 21.65 -3.44 -42.66
CA GLN A 46 20.23 -3.49 -42.98
C GLN A 46 19.54 -4.73 -42.38
N ASP A 47 20.26 -5.85 -42.32
CA ASP A 47 19.83 -7.08 -41.64
C ASP A 47 19.86 -6.90 -40.11
N ALA A 48 20.90 -6.26 -39.57
CA ALA A 48 20.96 -5.90 -38.15
C ALA A 48 19.86 -4.90 -37.78
N HIS A 49 19.55 -3.93 -38.64
CA HIS A 49 18.46 -2.98 -38.43
C HIS A 49 17.09 -3.65 -38.49
N SER A 50 16.88 -4.58 -39.43
CA SER A 50 15.63 -5.35 -39.52
C SER A 50 15.45 -6.26 -38.30
N THR A 51 16.51 -6.94 -37.86
CA THR A 51 16.49 -7.73 -36.62
C THR A 51 16.18 -6.87 -35.39
N LEU A 52 16.76 -5.67 -35.32
CA LEU A 52 16.47 -4.72 -34.24
C LEU A 52 15.00 -4.27 -34.26
N LEU A 53 14.43 -4.03 -35.45
CA LEU A 53 13.03 -3.65 -35.59
C LEU A 53 12.10 -4.78 -35.15
N ASP A 54 12.41 -6.03 -35.50
CA ASP A 54 11.65 -7.21 -35.07
C ASP A 54 11.73 -7.44 -33.55
N ASP A 55 12.92 -7.30 -32.96
CA ASP A 55 13.13 -7.36 -31.51
C ASP A 55 12.42 -6.19 -30.80
N TYR A 56 12.48 -4.99 -31.37
CA TYR A 56 11.74 -3.83 -30.87
C TYR A 56 10.23 -4.07 -30.95
N ASP A 57 9.71 -4.65 -32.03
CA ASP A 57 8.30 -5.00 -32.18
C ASP A 57 7.87 -6.09 -31.18
N TYR A 58 8.70 -7.09 -30.95
CA TYR A 58 8.48 -8.13 -29.96
C TYR A 58 8.47 -7.56 -28.53
N VAL A 59 9.45 -6.72 -28.21
CA VAL A 59 9.51 -5.99 -26.93
C VAL A 59 8.31 -5.05 -26.83
N ALA A 60 7.94 -4.30 -27.87
CA ALA A 60 6.80 -3.40 -27.87
C ALA A 60 5.47 -4.14 -27.68
N ARG A 61 5.26 -5.32 -28.29
CA ARG A 61 4.07 -6.16 -28.07
C ARG A 61 4.04 -6.78 -26.67
N THR A 62 5.21 -7.16 -26.16
CA THR A 62 5.37 -7.64 -24.79
C THR A 62 5.06 -6.52 -23.80
N TYR A 63 5.60 -5.32 -24.05
CA TYR A 63 5.31 -4.10 -23.32
C TYR A 63 3.86 -3.69 -23.48
N GLU A 64 3.20 -3.82 -24.63
CA GLU A 64 1.74 -3.57 -24.79
C GLU A 64 0.90 -4.55 -23.96
N LYS A 65 1.34 -5.81 -23.82
CA LYS A 65 0.68 -6.79 -22.96
C LYS A 65 0.88 -6.45 -21.47
N TYR A 66 2.09 -6.03 -21.10
CA TYR A 66 2.38 -5.48 -19.77
C TYR A 66 1.70 -4.13 -19.54
N ASP A 67 1.53 -3.31 -20.57
CA ASP A 67 0.94 -1.98 -20.52
C ASP A 67 -0.58 -2.08 -20.56
N ARG A 68 -1.17 -3.15 -21.12
CA ARG A 68 -2.59 -3.48 -20.96
C ARG A 68 -2.86 -3.97 -19.54
N ALA A 69 -2.04 -4.89 -19.01
CA ALA A 69 -2.14 -5.33 -17.62
C ALA A 69 -1.85 -4.20 -16.63
N ARG A 70 -0.89 -3.31 -16.95
CA ARG A 70 -0.57 -2.10 -16.21
C ARG A 70 -1.63 -1.03 -16.41
N ARG A 71 -2.29 -0.88 -17.56
CA ARG A 71 -3.45 0.02 -17.76
C ARG A 71 -4.68 -0.51 -17.06
N GLU A 72 -4.83 -1.82 -16.84
CA GLU A 72 -5.89 -2.38 -15.99
C GLU A 72 -5.55 -2.23 -14.51
N ALA A 73 -4.30 -2.42 -14.10
CA ALA A 73 -3.82 -2.12 -12.75
C ALA A 73 -3.80 -0.61 -12.43
N VAL A 74 -3.44 0.22 -13.42
CA VAL A 74 -3.48 1.68 -13.39
C VAL A 74 -4.92 2.17 -13.55
N ARG A 75 -5.83 1.46 -14.23
CA ARG A 75 -7.28 1.75 -14.13
C ARG A 75 -7.82 1.38 -12.75
N PHE A 76 -7.32 0.32 -12.12
CA PHE A 76 -7.67 0.01 -10.74
C PHE A 76 -7.15 1.09 -9.76
N ILE A 77 -5.94 1.63 -10.00
CA ILE A 77 -5.34 2.76 -9.26
C ILE A 77 -5.96 4.12 -9.64
N ALA A 78 -6.38 4.33 -10.88
CA ALA A 78 -6.94 5.59 -11.38
C ALA A 78 -8.44 5.72 -11.10
N VAL A 79 -9.16 4.60 -10.96
CA VAL A 79 -10.52 4.59 -10.41
C VAL A 79 -10.49 4.89 -8.90
N SER A 80 -9.33 4.79 -8.25
CA SER A 80 -9.09 5.36 -6.91
C SER A 80 -8.73 6.87 -6.92
N GLN A 81 -8.62 7.51 -8.09
CA GLN A 81 -8.12 8.89 -8.22
C GLN A 81 -8.94 9.78 -9.19
N TYR A 82 -10.23 9.94 -8.89
CA TYR A 82 -10.90 11.21 -9.20
C TYR A 82 -11.37 11.77 -7.85
N GLN A 83 -10.45 12.50 -7.17
CA GLN A 83 -10.54 13.20 -5.88
C GLN A 83 -9.50 12.80 -4.80
N ALA A 84 -8.76 11.69 -4.96
CA ALA A 84 -7.58 11.43 -4.13
C ALA A 84 -6.44 12.35 -4.59
N GLY A 85 -6.36 13.52 -3.97
CA GLY A 85 -5.51 14.64 -4.42
C GLY A 85 -6.21 16.00 -4.39
N ALA A 86 -7.27 16.19 -3.62
CA ALA A 86 -7.64 17.54 -3.20
C ALA A 86 -6.49 18.11 -2.36
N PHE A 87 -5.60 18.79 -3.07
CA PHE A 87 -4.33 19.34 -2.68
C PHE A 87 -4.30 19.95 -1.26
N LEU A 88 -3.45 19.38 -0.39
CA LEU A 88 -2.88 20.07 0.78
C LEU A 88 -2.18 21.39 0.39
N ASN A 89 -1.83 21.60 -0.89
CA ASN A 89 -1.33 22.89 -1.37
C ASN A 89 -2.35 24.03 -1.18
N ALA A 90 -3.66 23.76 -1.13
CA ALA A 90 -4.66 24.78 -0.82
C ALA A 90 -4.66 25.18 0.67
N ALA A 91 -4.18 24.30 1.57
CA ALA A 91 -4.02 24.58 2.99
C ALA A 91 -2.76 25.42 3.26
N LEU A 92 -1.65 25.09 2.60
CA LEU A 92 -0.40 25.87 2.60
C LEU A 92 -0.58 27.28 2.01
N ALA A 93 -1.36 27.41 0.93
CA ALA A 93 -1.63 28.70 0.29
C ALA A 93 -2.43 29.69 1.17
N ARG A 94 -3.07 29.20 2.26
CA ARG A 94 -3.80 30.03 3.23
C ARG A 94 -2.99 30.41 4.46
N GLY A 95 -1.68 30.12 4.46
CA GLY A 95 -0.81 30.55 5.55
C GLY A 95 -1.10 29.84 6.87
N ALA A 96 -1.56 28.58 6.82
CA ALA A 96 -1.70 27.74 8.02
C ALA A 96 -0.34 27.75 8.74
N PRO A 97 -0.21 28.48 9.86
CA PRO A 97 0.99 28.54 10.63
C PRO A 97 1.28 27.16 11.19
N THR A 98 2.47 27.06 11.73
CA THR A 98 3.04 26.00 12.56
C THR A 98 2.17 25.70 13.79
N CYS A 99 0.92 25.32 13.58
CA CYS A 99 0.02 24.89 14.62
C CYS A 99 0.63 23.62 15.22
N SER A 100 0.73 23.59 16.54
CA SER A 100 1.21 22.41 17.24
C SER A 100 0.11 21.34 17.23
N ALA A 101 0.49 20.15 16.76
CA ALA A 101 -0.23 18.89 16.88
C ALA A 101 -0.19 18.39 18.34
N ARG A 102 -0.88 17.28 18.63
CA ARG A 102 -0.87 16.68 19.98
C ARG A 102 0.58 16.32 20.39
N GLY A 103 0.98 16.72 21.59
CA GLY A 103 2.34 16.48 22.11
C GLY A 103 3.40 17.50 21.67
N GLY A 104 2.99 18.67 21.16
CA GLY A 104 3.92 19.76 20.85
C GLY A 104 4.70 19.60 19.54
N LYS A 105 4.40 18.57 18.75
CA LYS A 105 4.96 18.42 17.40
C LYS A 105 4.37 19.46 16.46
N VAL A 106 5.18 20.07 15.61
CA VAL A 106 4.71 21.06 14.63
C VAL A 106 3.99 20.32 13.50
N GLN A 107 2.80 20.80 13.12
CA GLN A 107 2.08 20.30 11.94
C GLN A 107 2.96 20.52 10.71
N ASP A 108 3.25 19.45 9.95
CA ASP A 108 4.14 19.54 8.81
C ASP A 108 3.41 20.09 7.56
N PRO A 109 4.13 20.75 6.64
CA PRO A 109 3.54 21.30 5.41
C PRO A 109 2.83 20.26 4.52
N LEU A 110 3.22 18.99 4.61
CA LEU A 110 2.65 17.90 3.80
C LEU A 110 1.47 17.21 4.50
N GLY A 111 1.03 17.70 5.67
CA GLY A 111 -0.18 17.24 6.36
C GLY A 111 -0.08 15.82 6.94
N ASP A 112 1.12 15.25 7.00
CA ASP A 112 1.40 13.93 7.58
C ASP A 112 1.20 13.93 9.11
N ALA A 113 1.65 14.95 9.82
CA ALA A 113 1.40 15.15 11.25
C ALA A 113 -0.08 15.42 11.53
N ALA A 114 -0.79 16.06 10.60
CA ALA A 114 -2.23 16.34 10.74
C ALA A 114 -3.04 15.07 10.56
N SER A 115 -2.64 14.27 9.57
CA SER A 115 -3.12 12.92 9.36
C SER A 115 -2.77 12.10 10.61
N ASN A 116 -1.51 11.94 10.97
CA ASN A 116 -1.08 10.94 11.93
C ASN A 116 -1.17 11.33 13.41
N ILE A 117 -1.14 12.60 13.80
CA ILE A 117 -1.07 13.03 15.22
C ILE A 117 -2.00 14.25 15.46
N GLY A 118 -3.19 14.23 14.87
CA GLY A 118 -4.17 15.30 15.04
C GLY A 118 -4.42 15.66 16.52
N ARG A 119 -4.79 16.91 16.80
CA ARG A 119 -5.14 17.44 18.13
C ARG A 119 -6.21 16.59 18.83
N LEU A 120 -7.13 15.99 18.08
CA LEU A 120 -8.15 15.06 18.61
C LEU A 120 -7.62 13.64 18.88
N GLY A 121 -6.39 13.32 18.47
CA GLY A 121 -5.77 12.00 18.56
C GLY A 121 -6.11 11.07 17.39
N HIS A 122 -5.42 9.92 17.32
CA HIS A 122 -5.54 8.88 16.27
C HIS A 122 -6.95 8.29 16.04
N CYS A 123 -7.97 8.72 16.78
CA CYS A 123 -9.28 8.06 16.81
C CYS A 123 -10.21 8.46 15.65
N GLY A 124 -10.04 9.63 15.03
CA GLY A 124 -10.95 10.12 13.99
C GLY A 124 -11.03 9.21 12.77
N ARG A 125 -9.91 9.08 12.03
CA ARG A 125 -9.83 8.22 10.85
C ARG A 125 -10.11 6.75 11.16
N HIS A 126 -9.57 6.25 12.27
CA HIS A 126 -9.79 4.87 12.73
C HIS A 126 -11.27 4.56 12.90
N ASN A 127 -12.00 5.43 13.59
CA ASN A 127 -13.43 5.24 13.87
C ASN A 127 -14.28 5.24 12.59
N SER A 128 -14.01 6.17 11.67
CA SER A 128 -14.72 6.23 10.39
C SER A 128 -14.48 4.97 9.55
N LEU A 129 -13.23 4.48 9.50
CA LEU A 129 -12.89 3.26 8.79
C LEU A 129 -13.50 2.01 9.45
N LEU A 130 -13.44 1.92 10.78
CA LEU A 130 -14.04 0.85 11.56
C LEU A 130 -15.55 0.80 11.36
N ALA A 131 -16.23 1.95 11.38
CA ALA A 131 -17.66 2.03 11.12
C ALA A 131 -18.03 1.55 9.70
N ALA A 132 -17.24 1.92 8.70
CA ALA A 132 -17.42 1.45 7.33
C ALA A 132 -17.21 -0.07 7.21
N LEU A 133 -16.12 -0.59 7.78
CA LEU A 133 -15.83 -2.03 7.78
C LEU A 133 -16.94 -2.81 8.50
N ALA A 134 -17.37 -2.34 9.67
CA ALA A 134 -18.46 -2.94 10.44
C ALA A 134 -19.76 -2.98 9.65
N LYS A 135 -20.09 -1.93 8.89
CA LYS A 135 -21.27 -1.91 8.02
C LYS A 135 -21.19 -2.99 6.93
N VAL A 136 -20.02 -3.18 6.33
CA VAL A 136 -19.76 -4.25 5.37
C VAL A 136 -19.94 -5.62 6.03
N MET A 137 -19.29 -5.85 7.17
CA MET A 137 -19.37 -7.11 7.92
C MET A 137 -20.81 -7.43 8.35
N ARG A 138 -21.55 -6.45 8.85
CA ARG A 138 -22.96 -6.60 9.26
C ARG A 138 -23.89 -6.92 8.10
N SER A 139 -23.57 -6.49 6.88
CA SER A 139 -24.33 -6.88 5.69
C SER A 139 -24.26 -8.38 5.39
N VAL A 140 -23.28 -9.09 5.96
CA VAL A 140 -23.03 -10.53 5.74
C VAL A 140 -23.39 -11.36 6.97
N TRP A 141 -22.94 -10.91 8.15
CA TRP A 141 -23.07 -11.66 9.40
C TRP A 141 -24.11 -11.08 10.36
N GLY A 142 -24.75 -9.96 10.01
CA GLY A 142 -25.81 -9.35 10.81
C GLY A 142 -25.35 -9.01 12.22
N MET A 143 -26.19 -9.38 13.20
CA MET A 143 -25.98 -9.06 14.62
C MET A 143 -24.83 -9.82 15.27
N LEU A 144 -24.20 -10.78 14.58
CA LEU A 144 -23.01 -11.47 15.09
C LEU A 144 -21.77 -10.56 15.12
N VAL A 145 -21.80 -9.42 14.43
CA VAL A 145 -20.70 -8.47 14.38
C VAL A 145 -20.78 -7.48 15.54
N GLU A 146 -19.93 -7.68 16.53
CA GLU A 146 -19.71 -6.79 17.65
C GLU A 146 -18.61 -5.79 17.29
N VAL A 147 -18.91 -4.49 17.37
CA VAL A 147 -17.90 -3.43 17.22
C VAL A 147 -17.53 -2.98 18.61
N GLU A 148 -16.24 -2.93 18.88
CA GLU A 148 -15.66 -2.71 20.20
C GLU A 148 -16.45 -3.48 21.29
N PRO A 149 -16.39 -4.82 21.31
CA PRO A 149 -17.12 -5.63 22.29
C PRO A 149 -16.81 -5.18 23.73
N ARG A 150 -17.86 -5.06 24.56
CA ARG A 150 -17.71 -4.75 26.00
C ARG A 150 -17.32 -6.00 26.79
N ASP A 151 -17.92 -7.14 26.44
CA ASP A 151 -17.73 -8.42 27.11
C ASP A 151 -16.58 -9.23 26.50
N HIS A 152 -15.44 -8.59 26.24
CA HIS A 152 -14.30 -9.25 25.60
C HIS A 152 -13.39 -10.00 26.57
N LEU A 153 -13.43 -9.69 27.87
CA LEU A 153 -12.42 -10.14 28.84
C LEU A 153 -12.31 -11.66 28.93
N GLY A 154 -13.37 -12.40 28.58
CA GLY A 154 -13.34 -13.87 28.53
C GLY A 154 -12.49 -14.46 27.40
N TYR A 155 -12.19 -13.68 26.34
CA TYR A 155 -11.41 -14.16 25.19
C TYR A 155 -10.25 -13.23 24.80
N SER A 156 -10.26 -11.96 25.19
CA SER A 156 -9.19 -10.98 25.02
C SER A 156 -9.14 -10.08 26.25
N ASN A 157 -8.25 -10.38 27.20
CA ASN A 157 -8.13 -9.62 28.46
C ASN A 157 -7.00 -8.58 28.41
N ASP A 158 -5.98 -8.78 27.57
CA ASP A 158 -4.86 -7.85 27.39
C ASP A 158 -5.29 -6.61 26.58
N TYR A 159 -6.17 -6.79 25.59
CA TYR A 159 -6.54 -5.73 24.66
C TYR A 159 -8.00 -5.85 24.19
N ARG A 160 -8.65 -4.70 23.98
CA ARG A 160 -10.03 -4.61 23.45
C ARG A 160 -10.01 -4.73 21.92
N PRO A 161 -10.66 -5.75 21.33
CA PRO A 161 -10.79 -5.85 19.88
C PRO A 161 -11.58 -4.67 19.30
N ASP A 162 -11.28 -4.26 18.07
CA ASP A 162 -12.12 -3.31 17.33
C ASP A 162 -13.39 -3.98 16.80
N VAL A 163 -13.28 -5.25 16.38
CA VAL A 163 -14.42 -6.03 15.92
C VAL A 163 -14.29 -7.48 16.38
N SER A 164 -15.41 -8.10 16.72
CA SER A 164 -15.48 -9.53 16.95
C SER A 164 -16.67 -10.15 16.22
N VAL A 165 -16.51 -11.38 15.73
CA VAL A 165 -17.59 -12.14 15.09
C VAL A 165 -17.56 -13.60 15.53
N ALA A 166 -18.60 -14.03 16.23
CA ALA A 166 -18.73 -15.41 16.64
C ALA A 166 -18.87 -16.34 15.42
N GLY A 167 -18.06 -17.39 15.37
CA GLY A 167 -18.15 -18.43 14.33
C GLY A 167 -17.61 -18.04 12.94
N ALA A 168 -17.03 -16.84 12.79
CA ALA A 168 -16.45 -16.38 11.53
C ALA A 168 -14.93 -16.55 11.45
N GLY A 169 -14.26 -16.98 12.52
CA GLY A 169 -12.83 -17.28 12.50
C GLY A 169 -12.53 -18.61 11.83
N ARG A 170 -11.24 -18.90 11.67
CA ARG A 170 -10.75 -20.24 11.23
C ARG A 170 -11.40 -21.36 12.05
N SER A 171 -11.77 -22.45 11.38
CA SER A 171 -12.43 -23.60 12.04
C SER A 171 -13.68 -23.23 12.84
N ARG A 172 -14.40 -22.16 12.43
CA ARG A 172 -15.58 -21.60 13.13
C ARG A 172 -15.27 -21.07 14.54
N SER A 173 -14.03 -20.67 14.80
CA SER A 173 -13.65 -19.95 16.01
C SER A 173 -14.25 -18.54 16.04
N ARG A 174 -14.08 -17.82 17.15
CA ARG A 174 -14.39 -16.38 17.22
C ARG A 174 -13.33 -15.60 16.45
N LEU A 175 -13.76 -14.86 15.44
CA LEU A 175 -12.90 -13.89 14.76
C LEU A 175 -12.69 -12.68 15.68
N VAL A 176 -11.44 -12.29 15.88
CA VAL A 176 -11.01 -11.13 16.67
C VAL A 176 -10.23 -10.22 15.73
N GLY A 177 -10.83 -9.09 15.35
CA GLY A 177 -10.28 -8.18 14.37
C GLY A 177 -9.77 -6.90 15.02
N ASP A 178 -8.55 -6.53 14.67
CA ASP A 178 -7.90 -5.28 15.06
C ASP A 178 -7.70 -4.43 13.81
N VAL A 179 -8.39 -3.30 13.73
CA VAL A 179 -8.32 -2.39 12.59
C VAL A 179 -7.15 -1.44 12.79
N LYS A 180 -6.33 -1.31 11.76
CA LYS A 180 -5.18 -0.42 11.78
C LYS A 180 -5.21 0.42 10.52
N PHE A 181 -5.13 1.73 10.69
CA PHE A 181 -4.99 2.66 9.59
C PHE A 181 -3.67 3.41 9.73
N LYS A 182 -2.82 3.29 8.72
CA LYS A 182 -1.44 3.82 8.75
C LYS A 182 -1.15 4.57 7.45
N ASP A 183 -0.21 5.50 7.52
CA ASP A 183 0.37 6.06 6.31
C ASP A 183 1.62 5.26 5.90
N SER A 184 1.75 5.01 4.60
CA SER A 184 2.94 4.40 4.02
C SER A 184 4.13 5.36 3.92
N LEU A 185 3.84 6.66 3.98
CA LEU A 185 4.79 7.76 3.90
C LEU A 185 4.96 8.41 5.27
N SER A 186 6.14 8.95 5.52
CA SER A 186 6.42 9.81 6.66
C SER A 186 6.89 11.16 6.16
N SER A 187 6.51 12.22 6.87
CA SER A 187 7.06 13.57 6.71
C SER A 187 8.51 13.70 7.18
N ASN A 188 9.00 12.75 7.99
CA ASN A 188 10.40 12.67 8.36
C ASN A 188 11.13 11.71 7.39
N PRO A 189 12.04 12.22 6.52
CA PRO A 189 12.79 11.38 5.59
C PRO A 189 13.62 10.28 6.28
N GLU A 190 14.02 10.50 7.54
CA GLU A 190 14.77 9.51 8.34
C GLU A 190 13.90 8.32 8.76
N ASP A 191 12.59 8.53 8.89
CA ASP A 191 11.61 7.50 9.26
C ASP A 191 11.07 6.75 8.02
N VAL A 192 11.45 7.16 6.80
CA VAL A 192 11.01 6.50 5.57
C VAL A 192 11.75 5.18 5.42
N GLY A 193 11.08 4.11 5.85
CA GLY A 193 11.49 2.76 5.51
C GLY A 193 11.63 2.62 3.99
N GLN A 194 12.76 2.09 3.52
CA GLN A 194 12.96 1.86 2.09
C GLN A 194 12.08 0.69 1.58
N ARG A 195 11.54 -0.15 2.47
CA ARG A 195 10.75 -1.33 2.10
C ARG A 195 9.50 -0.96 1.32
N GLY A 196 8.82 0.12 1.71
CA GLY A 196 7.62 0.62 1.03
C GLY A 196 7.86 1.03 -0.44
N ALA A 197 9.11 1.35 -0.82
CA ALA A 197 9.46 1.64 -2.20
C ALA A 197 9.47 0.39 -3.10
N PHE A 198 9.65 -0.79 -2.52
CA PHE A 198 9.75 -2.06 -3.24
C PHE A 198 8.54 -2.98 -3.03
N VAL A 199 7.88 -2.88 -1.86
CA VAL A 199 6.80 -3.77 -1.44
C VAL A 199 5.68 -2.95 -0.79
N GLY A 200 4.45 -3.10 -1.30
CA GLY A 200 3.27 -2.47 -0.69
C GLY A 200 3.09 -2.92 0.76
N LEU A 201 2.70 -1.99 1.64
CA LEU A 201 2.67 -2.17 3.10
C LEU A 201 4.04 -2.45 3.76
N GLY A 202 5.15 -2.41 3.02
CA GLY A 202 6.47 -2.77 3.53
C GLY A 202 6.96 -1.91 4.70
N ASN A 203 6.43 -0.69 4.81
CA ASN A 203 6.75 0.25 5.91
C ASN A 203 5.79 0.14 7.09
N THR A 204 4.58 -0.38 6.89
CA THR A 204 3.50 -0.34 7.89
C THR A 204 3.18 -1.71 8.46
N GLU A 205 3.15 -2.76 7.63
CA GLU A 205 2.77 -4.11 8.03
C GLU A 205 3.73 -4.74 9.04
N PRO A 206 5.07 -4.67 8.90
CA PRO A 206 5.97 -5.36 9.82
C PRO A 206 5.85 -4.86 11.27
N GLY A 207 5.84 -3.54 11.46
CA GLY A 207 5.70 -2.93 12.79
C GLY A 207 4.32 -3.18 13.40
N THR A 208 3.27 -3.02 12.59
CA THR A 208 1.89 -3.25 13.04
C THR A 208 1.65 -4.74 13.37
N SER A 209 2.23 -5.66 12.60
CA SER A 209 2.19 -7.09 12.85
C SER A 209 2.89 -7.43 14.17
N ALA A 210 4.03 -6.80 14.45
CA ALA A 210 4.74 -6.96 15.72
C ALA A 210 3.96 -6.40 16.92
N ASP A 211 3.15 -5.36 16.75
CA ASP A 211 2.21 -4.89 17.79
C ASP A 211 1.15 -5.97 18.08
N VAL A 212 0.44 -6.42 17.04
CA VAL A 212 -0.73 -7.32 17.20
C VAL A 212 -0.32 -8.73 17.62
N PHE A 213 0.72 -9.28 17.01
CA PHE A 213 1.12 -10.69 17.16
C PHE A 213 2.38 -10.89 18.03
N GLY A 214 3.08 -9.81 18.38
CA GLY A 214 4.33 -9.89 19.13
C GLY A 214 5.51 -10.36 18.28
N LEU A 215 6.68 -10.41 18.90
CA LEU A 215 7.91 -10.93 18.32
C LEU A 215 8.64 -11.80 19.35
N GLU A 216 9.05 -12.98 18.93
CA GLU A 216 10.02 -13.78 19.68
C GLU A 216 11.42 -13.19 19.52
N GLN A 217 12.23 -13.30 20.57
CA GLN A 217 13.63 -12.89 20.49
C GLN A 217 14.39 -13.74 19.46
N ARG A 218 15.24 -13.10 18.66
CA ARG A 218 16.18 -13.78 17.76
C ARG A 218 17.56 -13.15 17.88
N GLY A 219 18.61 -13.97 17.84
CA GLY A 219 19.98 -13.52 18.07
C GLY A 219 20.23 -13.05 19.50
N ALA A 220 21.45 -12.61 19.75
CA ALA A 220 21.89 -12.00 20.99
C ALA A 220 21.97 -10.48 20.86
N VAL A 221 21.79 -9.78 21.99
CA VAL A 221 22.05 -8.33 22.06
C VAL A 221 23.51 -8.10 21.69
N GLY A 222 23.75 -7.39 20.59
CA GLY A 222 25.08 -7.16 20.02
C GLY A 222 25.29 -7.75 18.63
N ASP A 223 24.39 -8.61 18.13
CA ASP A 223 24.48 -9.21 16.79
C ASP A 223 24.18 -8.22 15.64
N GLY A 224 23.95 -6.94 15.96
CA GLY A 224 23.56 -5.89 15.02
C GLY A 224 22.08 -5.97 14.62
N ASP A 225 21.66 -5.12 13.68
CA ASP A 225 20.27 -5.07 13.22
C ASP A 225 19.86 -6.35 12.49
N PHE A 226 18.58 -6.72 12.61
CA PHE A 226 18.03 -7.88 11.91
C PHE A 226 18.19 -7.75 10.39
N ARG A 227 18.77 -8.79 9.78
CA ARG A 227 19.01 -8.91 8.34
C ARG A 227 18.03 -9.90 7.72
N PRO A 228 17.04 -9.43 6.94
CA PRO A 228 16.04 -10.31 6.36
C PRO A 228 16.58 -11.31 5.32
N SER A 229 17.72 -11.01 4.71
CA SER A 229 18.31 -11.82 3.62
C SER A 229 18.85 -13.17 4.09
N ASP A 230 19.39 -13.23 5.30
CA ASP A 230 20.03 -14.42 5.88
C ASP A 230 19.41 -14.82 7.23
N GLY A 231 18.52 -14.00 7.79
CA GLY A 231 17.89 -14.23 9.09
C GLY A 231 18.80 -13.94 10.28
N GLY A 232 19.99 -13.37 10.04
CA GLY A 232 20.94 -12.97 11.09
C GLY A 232 20.56 -11.66 11.78
N GLY A 233 21.36 -11.26 12.77
CA GLY A 233 21.13 -10.05 13.57
C GLY A 233 20.17 -10.27 14.73
N TYR A 234 19.90 -9.20 15.45
CA TYR A 234 19.10 -9.20 16.68
C TYR A 234 17.66 -8.72 16.43
N VAL A 235 16.70 -9.46 16.97
CA VAL A 235 15.30 -9.05 17.12
C VAL A 235 14.97 -9.13 18.60
N ALA A 236 14.59 -8.00 19.19
CA ALA A 236 14.15 -7.96 20.58
C ALA A 236 12.79 -8.66 20.75
N TYR A 237 12.61 -9.31 21.91
CA TYR A 237 11.31 -9.79 22.32
C TYR A 237 10.31 -8.62 22.40
N LYS A 238 9.09 -8.86 21.91
CA LYS A 238 7.96 -7.95 22.05
C LYS A 238 6.70 -8.75 22.39
N LYS A 239 6.09 -8.44 23.53
CA LYS A 239 4.79 -9.02 23.90
C LYS A 239 3.73 -8.56 22.89
N ALA A 240 2.91 -9.49 22.41
CA ALA A 240 1.75 -9.22 21.58
C ALA A 240 0.67 -8.46 22.36
N ASP A 241 0.00 -7.49 21.73
CA ASP A 241 -1.19 -6.83 22.30
C ASP A 241 -2.28 -7.85 22.61
N TYR A 242 -2.47 -8.84 21.73
CA TYR A 242 -3.50 -9.87 21.86
C TYR A 242 -2.97 -11.19 22.44
N ALA A 243 -1.95 -11.17 23.29
CA ALA A 243 -1.29 -12.39 23.79
C ALA A 243 -2.27 -13.44 24.36
N HIS A 244 -3.22 -13.02 25.20
CA HIS A 244 -4.26 -13.90 25.73
C HIS A 244 -5.15 -14.48 24.62
N ALA A 245 -5.64 -13.66 23.69
CA ALA A 245 -6.46 -14.14 22.59
C ALA A 245 -5.67 -15.09 21.66
N LEU A 246 -4.37 -14.87 21.48
CA LEU A 246 -3.51 -15.76 20.68
C LEU A 246 -3.22 -17.09 21.37
N SER A 247 -3.19 -17.11 22.72
CA SER A 247 -2.98 -18.34 23.50
C SER A 247 -4.16 -19.31 23.47
N ARG A 248 -5.32 -18.86 22.99
CA ARG A 248 -6.55 -19.62 22.97
C ARG A 248 -6.75 -20.32 21.62
N SER A 249 -7.35 -21.51 21.67
CA SER A 249 -7.68 -22.27 20.46
C SER A 249 -9.03 -21.89 19.82
N ASP A 250 -9.87 -21.13 20.54
CA ASP A 250 -11.24 -20.78 20.13
C ASP A 250 -11.35 -19.35 19.57
N THR A 251 -10.22 -18.72 19.28
CA THR A 251 -10.07 -17.38 18.72
C THR A 251 -9.26 -17.42 17.43
N ASP A 252 -9.51 -16.47 16.54
CA ASP A 252 -8.74 -16.23 15.32
C ASP A 252 -8.46 -14.73 15.24
N VAL A 253 -7.30 -14.34 15.74
CA VAL A 253 -6.85 -12.94 15.77
C VAL A 253 -6.36 -12.52 14.39
N GLN A 254 -6.90 -11.43 13.87
CA GLN A 254 -6.57 -10.90 12.55
C GLN A 254 -6.28 -9.40 12.62
N MET A 255 -5.17 -8.99 12.02
CA MET A 255 -4.79 -7.59 11.85
C MET A 255 -5.35 -7.06 10.53
N TYR A 256 -6.30 -6.14 10.60
CA TYR A 256 -6.90 -5.46 9.45
C TYR A 256 -6.21 -4.12 9.18
N LEU A 257 -5.07 -4.19 8.52
CA LEU A 257 -4.29 -3.02 8.13
C LEU A 257 -4.75 -2.45 6.79
N PHE A 258 -5.02 -1.15 6.81
CA PHE A 258 -5.29 -0.29 5.67
C PHE A 258 -4.27 0.85 5.59
N GLU A 259 -3.91 1.28 4.38
CA GLU A 259 -3.02 2.43 4.15
C GLU A 259 -3.73 3.62 3.53
N THR A 260 -3.27 4.84 3.80
CA THR A 260 -3.84 6.12 3.29
C THR A 260 -4.11 6.12 1.78
N PHE A 261 -3.30 5.42 0.98
CA PHE A 261 -3.48 5.33 -0.48
C PHE A 261 -4.30 4.13 -0.95
N GLY A 262 -5.04 3.47 -0.04
CA GLY A 262 -5.94 2.36 -0.36
C GLY A 262 -5.31 0.97 -0.28
N GLY A 263 -4.09 0.85 0.25
CA GLY A 263 -3.42 -0.44 0.45
C GLY A 263 -4.15 -1.32 1.48
N TRP A 264 -4.32 -2.61 1.20
CA TRP A 264 -4.97 -3.59 2.10
C TRP A 264 -4.04 -4.76 2.38
N CYS A 265 -3.88 -5.11 3.67
CA CYS A 265 -3.13 -6.31 4.03
C CYS A 265 -3.84 -7.60 3.60
N ASN A 266 -3.09 -8.71 3.64
CA ASN A 266 -3.63 -10.00 3.23
C ASN A 266 -4.77 -10.50 4.12
N ALA A 267 -4.81 -10.12 5.39
CA ALA A 267 -5.93 -10.47 6.27
C ALA A 267 -7.23 -9.77 5.85
N VAL A 268 -7.18 -8.47 5.50
CA VAL A 268 -8.34 -7.76 4.94
C VAL A 268 -8.81 -8.42 3.64
N LYS A 269 -7.90 -8.77 2.72
CA LYS A 269 -8.25 -9.48 1.48
C LYS A 269 -8.96 -10.80 1.78
N ARG A 270 -8.43 -11.61 2.71
CA ARG A 270 -9.04 -12.88 3.14
C ARG A 270 -10.42 -12.68 3.77
N LEU A 271 -10.59 -11.67 4.62
CA LEU A 271 -11.88 -11.30 5.20
C LEU A 271 -12.91 -11.00 4.11
N PHE A 272 -12.54 -10.18 3.12
CA PHE A 272 -13.41 -9.84 2.00
C PHE A 272 -13.74 -11.05 1.12
N TYR A 273 -12.79 -11.96 0.88
CA TYR A 273 -13.09 -13.20 0.17
C TYR A 273 -14.03 -14.12 0.95
N GLN A 274 -13.85 -14.24 2.26
CA GLN A 274 -14.74 -15.02 3.11
C GLN A 274 -16.17 -14.45 3.08
N MET A 275 -16.31 -13.13 3.18
CA MET A 275 -17.59 -12.45 3.06
C MET A 275 -18.21 -12.62 1.68
N LYS A 276 -17.40 -12.42 0.62
CA LYS A 276 -17.78 -12.65 -0.78
C LYS A 276 -18.36 -14.04 -0.98
N ASP A 277 -17.70 -15.07 -0.46
CA ASP A 277 -18.14 -16.46 -0.64
C ASP A 277 -19.47 -16.72 0.08
N LYS A 278 -19.70 -16.12 1.26
CA LYS A 278 -20.98 -16.22 1.97
C LYS A 278 -22.15 -15.60 1.19
N VAL A 279 -21.94 -14.44 0.57
CA VAL A 279 -22.97 -13.78 -0.26
C VAL A 279 -22.92 -14.20 -1.74
N ARG A 280 -22.10 -15.21 -2.07
CA ARG A 280 -21.88 -15.73 -3.44
C ARG A 280 -21.47 -14.65 -4.45
N ASN A 281 -20.78 -13.60 -3.97
CA ASN A 281 -20.39 -12.41 -4.70
C ASN A 281 -21.56 -11.63 -5.36
N LYS A 282 -22.82 -11.89 -4.96
CA LYS A 282 -24.00 -11.29 -5.58
C LYS A 282 -24.42 -10.02 -4.89
N LEU A 283 -24.83 -9.04 -5.70
CA LEU A 283 -25.50 -7.84 -5.21
C LEU A 283 -26.94 -8.18 -4.81
N SER A 284 -27.43 -7.56 -3.75
CA SER A 284 -28.87 -7.50 -3.48
C SER A 284 -29.58 -6.63 -4.52
N LYS A 285 -30.90 -6.78 -4.64
CA LYS A 285 -31.72 -5.97 -5.57
C LYS A 285 -31.50 -4.47 -5.36
N ARG A 286 -31.62 -4.00 -4.11
CA ARG A 286 -31.34 -2.61 -3.72
C ARG A 286 -29.94 -2.16 -4.11
N GLN A 287 -28.93 -2.99 -3.86
CA GLN A 287 -27.56 -2.66 -4.26
C GLN A 287 -27.41 -2.53 -5.77
N HIS A 288 -28.08 -3.37 -6.55
CA HIS A 288 -28.04 -3.32 -8.00
C HIS A 288 -28.77 -2.10 -8.58
N GLU A 289 -29.90 -1.71 -8.00
CA GLU A 289 -30.76 -0.64 -8.52
C GLU A 289 -30.31 0.76 -8.06
N ASP A 290 -29.90 0.90 -6.80
CA ASP A 290 -29.70 2.22 -6.18
C ASP A 290 -28.23 2.56 -5.86
N GLU A 291 -27.37 1.55 -5.76
CA GLU A 291 -26.05 1.72 -5.11
C GLU A 291 -24.86 1.37 -6.02
N ALA A 292 -25.04 0.44 -6.96
CA ALA A 292 -23.99 -0.03 -7.84
C ALA A 292 -23.82 0.91 -9.02
N SER A 293 -22.59 1.36 -9.23
CA SER A 293 -22.20 1.97 -10.50
C SER A 293 -21.99 0.91 -11.57
N TRP A 294 -21.92 1.33 -12.83
CA TRP A 294 -21.70 0.43 -13.98
C TRP A 294 -20.42 -0.41 -13.85
N SER A 295 -19.40 0.10 -13.13
CA SER A 295 -18.12 -0.60 -12.88
C SER A 295 -18.16 -1.55 -11.68
N THR A 296 -19.21 -1.55 -10.85
CA THR A 296 -19.35 -2.41 -9.67
C THR A 296 -20.44 -3.46 -9.86
N GLN A 297 -20.15 -4.48 -10.67
CA GLN A 297 -21.11 -5.54 -10.98
C GLN A 297 -21.08 -6.72 -10.00
N SER A 298 -20.25 -6.66 -8.96
CA SER A 298 -20.14 -7.70 -7.93
C SER A 298 -20.14 -7.12 -6.52
N TRP A 299 -20.54 -7.95 -5.56
CA TRP A 299 -20.50 -7.55 -4.14
C TRP A 299 -19.10 -7.14 -3.71
N LEU A 300 -18.08 -7.92 -4.08
CA LEU A 300 -16.69 -7.62 -3.73
C LEU A 300 -16.25 -6.26 -4.29
N SER A 301 -16.52 -5.98 -5.57
CA SER A 301 -16.17 -4.70 -6.19
C SER A 301 -16.88 -3.52 -5.52
N LEU A 302 -18.17 -3.68 -5.19
CA LEU A 302 -18.95 -2.63 -4.54
C LEU A 302 -18.41 -2.32 -3.13
N GLN A 303 -18.17 -3.34 -2.31
CA GLN A 303 -17.67 -3.11 -0.95
C GLN A 303 -16.22 -2.62 -0.96
N ALA A 304 -15.39 -3.06 -1.91
CA ALA A 304 -14.04 -2.53 -2.05
C ALA A 304 -14.02 -1.04 -2.41
N GLN A 305 -14.88 -0.62 -3.34
CA GLN A 305 -15.05 0.80 -3.65
C GLN A 305 -15.52 1.59 -2.41
N ARG A 306 -16.49 1.07 -1.66
CA ARG A 306 -16.98 1.72 -0.43
C ARG A 306 -15.91 1.89 0.61
N MET A 307 -15.11 0.86 0.85
CA MET A 307 -13.98 0.95 1.78
C MET A 307 -12.94 1.96 1.29
N SER A 308 -12.62 1.97 -0.01
CA SER A 308 -11.71 2.94 -0.59
C SER A 308 -12.20 4.39 -0.40
N VAL A 309 -13.49 4.64 -0.64
CA VAL A 309 -14.09 5.97 -0.42
C VAL A 309 -14.09 6.34 1.06
N ALA A 310 -14.50 5.43 1.94
CA ALA A 310 -14.50 5.67 3.38
C ALA A 310 -13.10 6.00 3.92
N LEU A 311 -12.07 5.33 3.40
CA LEU A 311 -10.68 5.57 3.76
C LEU A 311 -10.22 6.98 3.34
N GLN A 312 -10.51 7.40 2.11
CA GLN A 312 -10.15 8.74 1.62
C GLN A 312 -10.92 9.84 2.35
N LEU A 313 -12.22 9.64 2.59
CA LEU A 313 -13.03 10.58 3.35
C LEU A 313 -12.54 10.71 4.79
N ALA A 314 -12.25 9.59 5.45
CA ALA A 314 -11.69 9.58 6.80
C ALA A 314 -10.38 10.40 6.86
N ALA A 315 -9.46 10.16 5.92
CA ALA A 315 -8.20 10.90 5.85
C ALA A 315 -8.42 12.41 5.62
N ALA A 316 -9.31 12.76 4.67
CA ALA A 316 -9.64 14.15 4.36
C ALA A 316 -10.35 14.86 5.52
N GLU A 317 -11.24 14.19 6.24
CA GLU A 317 -11.95 14.74 7.40
C GLU A 317 -10.99 15.08 8.53
N GLU A 318 -10.03 14.21 8.85
CA GLU A 318 -9.04 14.47 9.90
C GLU A 318 -8.14 15.65 9.52
N ILE A 319 -7.62 15.68 8.29
CA ILE A 319 -6.85 16.83 7.77
C ILE A 319 -7.67 18.12 7.83
N ALA A 320 -8.91 18.11 7.35
CA ALA A 320 -9.77 19.29 7.35
C ALA A 320 -10.11 19.77 8.77
N THR A 321 -10.27 18.85 9.72
CA THR A 321 -10.55 19.16 11.12
C THR A 321 -9.33 19.84 11.76
N GLU A 322 -8.14 19.30 11.56
CA GLU A 322 -6.90 19.88 12.07
C GLU A 322 -6.66 21.29 11.50
N LEU A 323 -6.86 21.47 10.20
CA LEU A 323 -6.71 22.79 9.56
C LEU A 323 -7.71 23.83 10.09
N ARG A 324 -8.95 23.42 10.38
CA ARG A 324 -9.96 24.31 10.98
C ARG A 324 -9.61 24.69 12.42
N LEU A 325 -9.13 23.73 13.20
CA LEU A 325 -8.70 23.98 14.58
C LEU A 325 -7.47 24.88 14.65
N ALA A 326 -6.57 24.79 13.67
CA ALA A 326 -5.43 25.68 13.52
C ALA A 326 -5.88 27.14 13.29
N ALA A 327 -6.70 27.37 12.27
CA ALA A 327 -7.22 28.70 11.93
C ALA A 327 -7.97 29.36 13.12
N ALA A 328 -8.81 28.61 13.82
CA ALA A 328 -9.53 29.11 14.99
C ALA A 328 -8.60 29.50 16.16
N SER A 329 -7.44 28.85 16.30
CA SER A 329 -6.46 29.20 17.34
C SER A 329 -5.67 30.47 17.02
N GLU A 330 -5.48 30.82 15.75
CA GLU A 330 -4.89 32.09 15.34
C GLU A 330 -5.86 33.25 15.56
N ASP A 331 -7.11 33.09 15.17
CA ASP A 331 -8.15 34.12 15.37
C ASP A 331 -8.28 34.48 16.86
N ALA A 332 -8.16 33.48 17.75
CA ALA A 332 -8.18 33.68 19.19
C ALA A 332 -6.88 34.29 19.77
N ALA A 333 -5.74 34.16 19.09
CA ALA A 333 -4.46 34.74 19.52
C ALA A 333 -4.26 36.18 19.04
N VAL A 334 -5.04 36.61 18.05
CA VAL A 334 -5.02 37.97 17.47
C VAL A 334 -6.09 38.89 18.11
N ALA A 335 -7.06 38.33 18.83
CA ALA A 335 -8.09 39.03 19.60
C ALA A 335 -7.64 39.37 21.03
#